data_AF-A0A359MWW8-F1
#
_entry.id   AF-A0A359MWW8-F1
#
_cell.length_a   1.000
_cell.length_b   1.000
_cell.length_c   1.000
_cell.angle_alpha   90.00
_cell.angle_beta   90.00
_cell.angle_gamma   90.00
#
_symmetry.space_group_name_H-M   'P 1'
#
loop_
_entity.id
_entity.type
_entity.pdbx_description
1 polymer ?
#
loop_
_entity_poly.entity_id
_entity_poly.type
_entity_poly.pdbx_seq_one_letter_code
_entity_poly.pdbx_strand_id
1 'polypeptide(L)'
;MITSKQPGYILVTLIVFGAMLIMVIGAIVNLLILQHRTVQRSVASESALQIAEAGANYYRWVLAHDPENYTGADQDYYNANGDNIGHYLVTVTGPTDGSTVVTIESTAWTHEYPLLQRTLRVRYGKPSYAEYAFLTNSNVWFGPGEEVHGRLHSNGGIRMDGIVDSLATSIKETYICGPEHGCADEEKPGIWGDGEDPALWSFPIADAIDFDSISLDFEDMETAAGEDGILFDNIGGKGVHIVFNSDGTFTAYKVTSLQSNVWGHDGTSWTYESNDIKNETTISGYVNHALPDNGIIFVDDQTWVSGQVNGRVTVAAAHLPESDGITRDIIIDDDVTYYPDRASGSVLGVMAQEDILVPLYAPADLVVDAALLGQNGQVMRYYYPASYYPADAVKTHIETYGTLVTNDLWTWSWVDGSGTIISGYQTTSTNYDPDLYYAPPPYFPTQDDYTFISWEEVNQ
;
A
#
# COMPACT_ATOMS: atom_id res chain seq x y z
N MET A 1 94.66 3.83 -55.41
CA MET A 1 93.27 3.93 -54.96
C MET A 1 93.25 3.74 -53.45
N ILE A 2 93.30 4.84 -52.70
CA ILE A 2 93.14 4.81 -51.24
C ILE A 2 91.65 5.04 -50.99
N THR A 3 90.93 3.98 -50.67
CA THR A 3 89.53 4.04 -50.23
C THR A 3 89.49 4.74 -48.87
N SER A 4 88.96 5.95 -48.82
CA SER A 4 88.65 6.63 -47.56
C SER A 4 87.53 5.85 -46.86
N LYS A 5 87.86 5.07 -45.84
CA LYS A 5 86.84 4.61 -44.89
C LYS A 5 86.30 5.87 -44.20
N GLN A 6 85.00 6.08 -44.24
CA GLN A 6 84.31 7.14 -43.49
C GLN A 6 83.79 6.55 -42.15
N PRO A 7 84.59 6.53 -41.07
CA PRO A 7 84.16 5.99 -39.77
C PRO A 7 83.07 6.83 -39.09
N GLY A 8 82.79 8.06 -39.57
CA GLY A 8 81.80 8.96 -38.96
C GLY A 8 80.35 8.66 -39.32
N TYR A 9 80.05 8.13 -40.52
CA TYR A 9 78.66 7.94 -40.96
C TYR A 9 77.94 6.85 -40.15
N ILE A 10 78.62 5.72 -39.89
CA ILE A 10 78.12 4.61 -39.08
C ILE A 10 77.86 5.07 -37.64
N LEU A 11 78.74 5.91 -37.07
CA LEU A 11 78.57 6.46 -35.72
C LEU A 11 77.32 7.34 -35.62
N VAL A 12 77.09 8.20 -36.61
CA VAL A 12 75.90 9.07 -36.65
C VAL A 12 74.62 8.25 -36.81
N THR A 13 74.60 7.23 -37.68
CA THR A 13 73.41 6.37 -37.83
C THR A 13 73.12 5.59 -36.55
N LEU A 14 74.15 5.10 -35.87
CA LEU A 14 74.02 4.33 -34.62
C LEU A 14 73.51 5.20 -33.46
N ILE A 15 73.93 6.46 -33.39
CA ILE A 15 73.41 7.43 -32.41
C ILE A 15 71.95 7.77 -32.71
N VAL A 16 71.59 8.00 -33.97
CA VAL A 16 70.19 8.33 -34.35
C VAL A 16 69.26 7.15 -34.10
N PHE A 17 69.62 5.94 -34.54
CA PHE A 17 68.83 4.74 -34.27
C PHE A 17 68.80 4.40 -32.78
N GLY A 18 69.90 4.57 -32.05
CA GLY A 18 69.95 4.40 -30.60
C GLY A 18 69.03 5.40 -29.87
N ALA A 19 69.03 6.66 -30.28
CA ALA A 19 68.14 7.69 -29.73
C ALA A 19 66.66 7.40 -30.05
N MET A 20 66.35 6.96 -31.28
CA MET A 20 64.99 6.52 -31.66
C MET A 20 64.54 5.32 -30.83
N LEU A 21 65.40 4.32 -30.63
CA LEU A 21 65.10 3.15 -29.82
C LEU A 21 64.81 3.55 -28.36
N ILE A 22 65.62 4.45 -27.78
CA ILE A 22 65.42 4.97 -26.43
C ILE A 22 64.09 5.74 -26.33
N MET A 23 63.74 6.56 -27.33
CA MET A 23 62.45 7.25 -27.36
C MET A 23 61.27 6.28 -27.42
N VAL A 24 61.35 5.23 -28.24
CA VAL A 24 60.30 4.21 -28.35
C VAL A 24 60.17 3.42 -27.04
N ILE A 25 61.29 3.00 -26.44
CA ILE A 25 61.28 2.31 -25.14
C ILE A 25 60.68 3.21 -24.05
N GLY A 26 61.08 4.49 -24.01
CA GLY A 26 60.53 5.47 -23.08
C GLY A 26 59.02 5.66 -23.24
N ALA A 27 58.53 5.70 -24.49
CA ALA A 27 57.10 5.80 -24.78
C ALA A 27 56.32 4.55 -24.31
N ILE A 28 56.86 3.36 -24.53
CA ILE A 28 56.25 2.09 -24.09
C ILE A 28 56.21 2.01 -22.56
N VAL A 29 57.31 2.35 -21.87
CA VAL A 29 57.35 2.35 -20.40
C VAL A 29 56.34 3.34 -19.83
N ASN A 30 56.23 4.54 -20.42
CA ASN A 30 55.24 5.51 -19.98
C ASN A 30 53.80 5.01 -20.20
N LEU A 31 53.52 4.39 -21.35
CA LEU A 31 52.22 3.78 -21.63
C LEU A 31 51.88 2.68 -20.62
N LEU A 32 52.84 1.82 -20.26
CA LEU A 32 52.64 0.78 -19.25
C LEU A 32 52.36 1.36 -17.87
N ILE A 33 53.06 2.42 -17.46
CA ILE A 33 52.81 3.10 -16.18
C ILE A 33 51.40 3.72 -16.16
N LEU A 34 50.99 4.34 -17.26
CA LEU A 34 49.65 4.91 -17.41
C LEU A 34 48.58 3.80 -17.35
N GLN A 35 48.75 2.72 -18.12
CA GLN A 35 47.84 1.56 -18.08
C GLN A 35 47.75 0.96 -16.68
N HIS A 36 48.89 0.77 -16.00
CA HIS A 36 48.90 0.24 -14.65
C HIS A 36 48.12 1.13 -13.67
N ARG A 37 48.30 2.46 -13.73
CA ARG A 37 47.53 3.40 -12.91
C ARG A 37 46.04 3.38 -13.21
N THR A 38 45.66 3.26 -14.49
CA THR A 38 44.25 3.15 -14.89
C THR A 38 43.63 1.86 -14.37
N VAL A 39 44.34 0.73 -14.47
CA VAL A 39 43.87 -0.55 -13.92
C VAL A 39 43.72 -0.45 -12.41
N GLN A 40 44.70 0.10 -11.70
CA GLN A 40 44.64 0.28 -10.25
C GLN A 40 43.45 1.15 -9.82
N ARG A 41 43.20 2.26 -10.52
CA ARG A 41 42.01 3.09 -10.27
C ARG A 41 40.70 2.35 -10.56
N SER A 42 40.65 1.55 -11.64
CA SER A 42 39.48 0.74 -11.95
C SER A 42 39.21 -0.29 -10.85
N VAL A 43 40.24 -0.98 -10.37
CA VAL A 43 40.13 -1.94 -9.26
C VAL A 43 39.66 -1.22 -7.99
N ALA A 44 40.27 -0.09 -7.64
CA ALA A 44 39.86 0.69 -6.48
C ALA A 44 38.42 1.20 -6.58
N SER A 45 37.95 1.51 -7.80
CA SER A 45 36.55 1.90 -8.06
C SER A 45 35.58 0.76 -7.77
N GLU A 46 35.88 -0.45 -8.26
CA GLU A 46 35.05 -1.64 -8.01
C GLU A 46 35.10 -2.02 -6.53
N SER A 47 36.27 -1.94 -5.89
CA SER A 47 36.41 -2.18 -4.46
C SER A 47 35.61 -1.17 -3.64
N ALA A 48 35.63 0.12 -4.00
CA ALA A 48 34.80 1.13 -3.34
C ALA A 48 33.31 0.81 -3.47
N LEU A 49 32.83 0.38 -4.64
CA LEU A 49 31.44 -0.05 -4.82
C LEU A 49 31.07 -1.26 -3.96
N GLN A 50 31.94 -2.29 -3.89
CA GLN A 50 31.71 -3.46 -3.03
C GLN A 50 31.69 -3.10 -1.54
N ILE A 51 32.52 -2.15 -1.11
CA ILE A 51 32.52 -1.65 0.26
C ILE A 51 31.22 -0.86 0.55
N ALA A 52 30.72 -0.07 -0.42
CA ALA A 52 29.41 0.59 -0.31
C ALA A 52 28.26 -0.42 -0.21
N GLU A 53 28.29 -1.51 -0.99
CA GLU A 53 27.32 -2.61 -0.86
C GLU A 53 27.37 -3.27 0.51
N ALA A 54 28.57 -3.43 1.08
CA ALA A 54 28.71 -3.94 2.44
C ALA A 54 28.08 -2.99 3.47
N GLY A 55 28.25 -1.67 3.32
CA GLY A 55 27.60 -0.67 4.16
C GLY A 55 26.07 -0.72 4.06
N ALA A 56 25.52 -0.83 2.86
CA ALA A 56 24.07 -0.98 2.66
C ALA A 56 23.52 -2.28 3.26
N ASN A 57 24.24 -3.40 3.10
CA ASN A 57 23.85 -4.69 3.69
C ASN A 57 23.95 -4.71 5.22
N TYR A 58 24.98 -4.07 5.78
CA TYR A 58 25.07 -3.84 7.22
C TYR A 58 23.85 -3.09 7.73
N TYR A 59 23.46 -2.02 7.05
CA TYR A 59 22.31 -1.23 7.49
C TYR A 59 20.97 -1.95 7.33
N ARG A 60 20.81 -2.77 6.28
CA ARG A 60 19.67 -3.68 6.17
C ARG A 60 19.54 -4.59 7.39
N TRP A 61 20.66 -5.13 7.89
CA TRP A 61 20.66 -5.94 9.11
C TRP A 61 20.24 -5.12 10.34
N VAL A 62 20.67 -3.86 10.44
CA VAL A 62 20.23 -2.94 11.52
C VAL A 62 18.72 -2.75 11.46
N LEU A 63 18.14 -2.39 10.30
CA LEU A 63 16.69 -2.19 10.15
C LEU A 63 15.87 -3.45 10.45
N ALA A 64 16.42 -4.64 10.22
CA ALA A 64 15.74 -5.90 10.56
C ALA A 64 15.70 -6.19 12.07
N HIS A 65 16.54 -5.54 12.87
CA HIS A 65 16.58 -5.71 14.33
C HIS A 65 16.05 -4.48 15.09
N ASP A 66 16.11 -3.31 14.47
CA ASP A 66 15.69 -2.02 15.01
C ASP A 66 15.08 -1.18 13.87
N PRO A 67 13.78 -1.42 13.52
CA PRO A 67 13.13 -0.88 12.32
C PRO A 67 13.01 0.64 12.26
N GLU A 68 13.12 1.31 13.41
CA GLU A 68 13.01 2.77 13.57
C GLU A 68 14.37 3.45 13.70
N ASN A 69 15.45 2.69 13.60
CA ASN A 69 16.79 3.24 13.63
C ASN A 69 17.15 3.84 12.28
N TYR A 70 17.05 5.17 12.19
CA TYR A 70 17.50 5.95 11.04
C TYR A 70 18.82 6.68 11.30
N THR A 71 19.54 6.29 12.36
CA THR A 71 20.88 6.82 12.62
C THR A 71 21.87 6.13 11.69
N GLY A 72 22.53 6.89 10.83
CA GLY A 72 23.55 6.37 9.90
C GLY A 72 24.73 5.68 10.60
N ALA A 73 25.67 5.17 9.80
CA ALA A 73 26.86 4.47 10.30
C ALA A 73 28.13 4.97 9.61
N ASP A 74 29.23 5.05 10.36
CA ASP A 74 30.54 5.47 9.87
C ASP A 74 31.56 4.43 10.34
N GLN A 75 32.02 3.56 9.44
CA GLN A 75 32.72 2.32 9.81
C GLN A 75 33.83 1.94 8.84
N ASP A 76 34.88 1.33 9.41
CA ASP A 76 35.96 0.71 8.66
C ASP A 76 35.53 -0.63 8.07
N TYR A 77 36.02 -0.93 6.86
CA TYR A 77 35.78 -2.21 6.18
C TYR A 77 37.03 -3.10 6.19
N TYR A 78 36.85 -4.31 6.71
CA TYR A 78 37.91 -5.32 6.81
C TYR A 78 37.68 -6.44 5.79
N ASN A 79 38.75 -6.83 5.09
CA ASN A 79 38.71 -7.97 4.18
C ASN A 79 38.67 -9.31 4.96
N ALA A 80 38.55 -10.43 4.26
CA ALA A 80 38.51 -11.77 4.86
C ALA A 80 39.78 -12.15 5.66
N ASN A 81 40.90 -11.47 5.44
CA ASN A 81 42.14 -11.67 6.20
C ASN A 81 42.24 -10.78 7.45
N GLY A 82 41.29 -9.87 7.65
CA GLY A 82 41.27 -8.91 8.75
C GLY A 82 42.03 -7.61 8.48
N ASP A 83 42.43 -7.33 7.24
CA ASP A 83 43.06 -6.06 6.88
C ASP A 83 41.99 -5.00 6.61
N ASN A 84 42.15 -3.80 7.18
CA ASN A 84 41.32 -2.66 6.83
C ASN A 84 41.70 -2.15 5.43
N ILE A 85 40.78 -2.26 4.46
CA ILE A 85 41.02 -1.88 3.05
C ILE A 85 40.25 -0.64 2.60
N GLY A 86 39.33 -0.14 3.43
CA GLY A 86 38.53 1.03 3.09
C GLY A 86 37.56 1.41 4.20
N HIS A 87 36.65 2.31 3.85
CA HIS A 87 35.73 2.91 4.78
C HIS A 87 34.40 3.16 4.09
N TYR A 88 33.30 3.06 4.82
CA TYR A 88 31.98 3.44 4.33
C TYR A 88 31.26 4.34 5.33
N LEU A 89 30.52 5.28 4.76
CA LEU A 89 29.59 6.16 5.44
C LEU A 89 28.19 5.83 4.92
N VAL A 90 27.31 5.39 5.82
CA VAL A 90 25.89 5.17 5.56
C VAL A 90 25.10 6.35 6.10
N THR A 91 24.32 6.99 5.23
CA THR A 91 23.29 7.96 5.60
C THR A 91 21.92 7.36 5.33
N VAL A 92 21.02 7.45 6.29
CA VAL A 92 19.69 6.87 6.19
C VAL A 92 18.65 7.96 6.36
N THR A 93 17.70 7.95 5.42
CA THR A 93 16.52 8.80 5.46
C THR A 93 15.34 7.89 5.77
N GLY A 94 14.74 8.12 6.94
CA GLY A 94 13.51 7.43 7.33
C GLY A 94 12.35 7.75 6.37
N PRO A 95 11.21 7.07 6.52
CA PRO A 95 10.07 7.30 5.65
C PRO A 95 9.56 8.74 5.75
N THR A 96 9.14 9.31 4.63
CA THR A 96 8.40 10.57 4.63
C THR A 96 6.97 10.33 5.09
N ASP A 97 6.28 11.37 5.56
CA ASP A 97 4.88 11.27 5.97
C ASP A 97 4.03 10.57 4.91
N GLY A 98 3.29 9.54 5.34
CA GLY A 98 2.44 8.73 4.46
C GLY A 98 3.19 7.74 3.56
N SER A 99 4.47 7.48 3.80
CA SER A 99 5.27 6.44 3.11
C SER A 99 5.88 5.48 4.12
N THR A 100 6.12 4.24 3.72
CA THR A 100 6.89 3.25 4.49
C THR A 100 8.33 3.09 3.99
N VAL A 101 8.73 3.88 2.99
CA VAL A 101 9.98 3.69 2.26
C VAL A 101 11.16 4.36 2.97
N VAL A 102 12.11 3.55 3.42
CA VAL A 102 13.42 3.98 3.90
C VAL A 102 14.42 4.01 2.76
N THR A 103 15.24 5.07 2.73
CA THR A 103 16.35 5.20 1.76
C THR A 103 17.69 5.13 2.47
N ILE A 104 18.53 4.20 2.03
CA ILE A 104 19.89 3.98 2.53
C ILE A 104 20.86 4.43 1.44
N GLU A 105 21.70 5.41 1.74
CA GLU A 105 22.81 5.81 0.89
C GLU A 105 24.12 5.42 1.56
N SER A 106 24.90 4.54 0.93
CA SER A 106 26.23 4.14 1.39
C SER A 106 27.29 4.70 0.45
N THR A 107 28.10 5.63 0.96
CA THR A 107 29.26 6.18 0.26
C THR A 107 30.52 5.54 0.79
N ALA A 108 31.34 4.97 -0.09
CA ALA A 108 32.55 4.28 0.31
C ALA A 108 33.76 4.61 -0.56
N TRP A 109 34.95 4.38 -0.01
CA TRP A 109 36.24 4.53 -0.68
C TRP A 109 37.28 3.57 -0.10
N THR A 110 38.36 3.36 -0.85
CA THR A 110 39.52 2.60 -0.40
C THR A 110 40.55 3.52 0.25
N HIS A 111 41.38 3.00 1.17
CA HIS A 111 42.46 3.79 1.78
C HIS A 111 43.51 4.27 0.78
N GLU A 112 43.76 3.50 -0.28
CA GLU A 112 44.71 3.85 -1.33
C GLU A 112 44.22 4.99 -2.23
N TYR A 113 42.90 5.10 -2.42
CA TYR A 113 42.26 6.10 -3.28
C TYR A 113 41.07 6.79 -2.58
N PRO A 114 41.32 7.60 -1.52
CA PRO A 114 40.24 8.18 -0.70
C PRO A 114 39.40 9.23 -1.44
N LEU A 115 39.91 9.78 -2.55
CA LEU A 115 39.18 10.72 -3.40
C LEU A 115 38.30 10.02 -4.44
N LEU A 116 38.43 8.70 -4.60
CA LEU A 116 37.60 7.90 -5.50
C LEU A 116 36.47 7.29 -4.69
N GLN A 117 35.42 8.07 -4.48
CA GLN A 117 34.23 7.66 -3.75
C GLN A 117 33.20 7.05 -4.70
N ARG A 118 32.46 6.06 -4.22
CA ARG A 118 31.30 5.48 -4.88
C ARG A 118 30.13 5.50 -3.91
N THR A 119 28.96 5.88 -4.40
CA THR A 119 27.75 5.97 -3.59
C THR A 119 26.69 5.05 -4.15
N LEU A 120 26.19 4.18 -3.28
CA LEU A 120 25.09 3.29 -3.56
C LEU A 120 23.83 3.78 -2.85
N ARG A 121 22.70 3.84 -3.55
CA ARG A 121 21.38 4.06 -2.95
C ARG A 121 20.55 2.80 -3.04
N VAL A 122 20.00 2.39 -1.90
CA VAL A 122 19.07 1.26 -1.79
C VAL A 122 17.79 1.74 -1.11
N ARG A 123 16.65 1.33 -1.64
CA ARG A 123 15.33 1.63 -1.05
C ARG A 123 14.70 0.34 -0.54
N TYR A 124 14.16 0.40 0.66
CA TYR A 124 13.35 -0.65 1.27
C TYR A 124 12.03 -0.06 1.72
N GLY A 125 10.94 -0.83 1.66
CA GLY A 125 9.65 -0.38 2.19
C GLY A 125 8.92 -1.55 2.85
N LYS A 126 8.11 -1.22 3.86
CA LYS A 126 7.18 -2.19 4.45
C LYS A 126 5.92 -2.23 3.58
N PRO A 127 5.62 -3.35 2.90
CA PRO A 127 4.37 -3.49 2.17
C PRO A 127 3.18 -3.28 3.09
N SER A 128 2.14 -2.61 2.61
CA SER A 128 0.87 -2.57 3.31
C SER A 128 0.02 -3.81 2.99
N TYR A 129 -0.97 -4.09 3.84
CA TYR A 129 -2.03 -5.03 3.48
C TYR A 129 -2.98 -4.48 2.40
N ALA A 130 -2.80 -3.22 2.00
CA ALA A 130 -3.40 -2.63 0.79
C ALA A 130 -2.61 -3.04 -0.47
N GLU A 131 -2.19 -4.31 -0.58
CA GLU A 131 -1.67 -4.90 -1.82
C GLU A 131 -2.76 -5.59 -2.66
N TYR A 132 -3.93 -5.81 -2.05
CA TYR A 132 -5.10 -6.43 -2.67
C TYR A 132 -6.08 -5.35 -3.10
N ALA A 133 -6.74 -5.56 -4.25
CA ALA A 133 -7.99 -4.86 -4.54
C ALA A 133 -9.07 -5.30 -3.56
N PHE A 134 -9.05 -6.60 -3.24
CA PHE A 134 -10.05 -7.24 -2.41
C PHE A 134 -9.45 -8.36 -1.56
N LEU A 135 -9.64 -8.28 -0.24
CA LEU A 135 -9.15 -9.21 0.74
C LEU A 135 -10.27 -9.59 1.73
N THR A 136 -10.58 -10.88 1.85
CA THR A 136 -11.63 -11.36 2.76
C THR A 136 -11.24 -12.61 3.55
N ASN A 137 -11.80 -12.73 4.76
CA ASN A 137 -11.68 -13.93 5.58
C ASN A 137 -12.87 -14.91 5.40
N SER A 138 -13.83 -14.57 4.54
CA SER A 138 -15.10 -15.30 4.35
C SER A 138 -15.24 -15.90 2.95
N ASN A 139 -16.30 -16.69 2.74
CA ASN A 139 -16.67 -17.14 1.39
C ASN A 139 -17.33 -15.97 0.64
N VAL A 140 -17.01 -15.79 -0.65
CA VAL A 140 -17.53 -14.68 -1.45
C VAL A 140 -18.00 -15.12 -2.83
N TRP A 141 -18.94 -14.36 -3.39
CA TRP A 141 -19.43 -14.52 -4.75
C TRP A 141 -19.33 -13.20 -5.52
N PHE A 142 -18.62 -13.26 -6.64
CA PHE A 142 -18.57 -12.23 -7.67
C PHE A 142 -19.49 -12.61 -8.82
N GLY A 143 -20.61 -11.89 -8.96
CA GLY A 143 -21.60 -12.10 -10.01
C GLY A 143 -21.17 -11.58 -11.39
N PRO A 144 -21.94 -11.87 -12.47
CA PRO A 144 -21.59 -11.44 -13.84
C PRO A 144 -21.49 -9.93 -14.07
N GLY A 145 -22.02 -9.10 -13.16
CA GLY A 145 -21.94 -7.64 -13.22
C GLY A 145 -20.83 -7.06 -12.36
N GLU A 146 -19.94 -7.88 -11.82
CA GLU A 146 -18.92 -7.48 -10.86
C GLU A 146 -17.52 -7.66 -11.44
N GLU A 147 -16.70 -6.61 -11.32
CA GLU A 147 -15.36 -6.53 -11.87
C GLU A 147 -14.35 -6.22 -10.76
N VAL A 148 -13.23 -6.97 -10.73
CA VAL A 148 -12.13 -6.76 -9.80
C VAL A 148 -10.83 -6.55 -10.59
N HIS A 149 -10.28 -5.34 -10.48
CA HIS A 149 -9.04 -4.92 -11.11
C HIS A 149 -7.92 -4.89 -10.08
N GLY A 150 -7.17 -6.00 -9.97
CA GLY A 150 -6.13 -6.18 -8.97
C GLY A 150 -6.27 -7.48 -8.19
N ARG A 151 -5.33 -7.74 -7.26
CA ARG A 151 -5.26 -9.03 -6.57
C ARG A 151 -6.50 -9.26 -5.71
N LEU A 152 -7.02 -10.48 -5.77
CA LEU A 152 -8.14 -10.97 -4.97
C LEU A 152 -7.67 -12.13 -4.09
N HIS A 153 -7.95 -12.07 -2.80
CA HIS A 153 -7.69 -13.17 -1.87
C HIS A 153 -8.87 -13.43 -0.94
N SER A 154 -9.14 -14.72 -0.70
CA SER A 154 -10.08 -15.19 0.31
C SER A 154 -9.46 -16.33 1.14
N ASN A 155 -9.60 -16.26 2.46
CA ASN A 155 -9.37 -17.42 3.33
C ASN A 155 -10.53 -18.44 3.26
N GLY A 156 -11.63 -18.10 2.60
CA GLY A 156 -12.76 -18.97 2.27
C GLY A 156 -12.70 -19.46 0.83
N GLY A 157 -13.88 -19.74 0.26
CA GLY A 157 -14.06 -20.06 -1.15
C GLY A 157 -14.56 -18.87 -1.96
N ILE A 158 -14.24 -18.87 -3.26
CA ILE A 158 -14.61 -17.81 -4.20
C ILE A 158 -15.48 -18.43 -5.30
N ARG A 159 -16.72 -17.95 -5.43
CA ARG A 159 -17.51 -18.12 -6.64
C ARG A 159 -17.25 -16.93 -7.56
N MET A 160 -16.59 -17.14 -8.69
CA MET A 160 -16.19 -16.10 -9.64
C MET A 160 -16.94 -16.27 -10.97
N ASP A 161 -18.07 -15.59 -11.12
CA ASP A 161 -18.85 -15.52 -12.36
C ASP A 161 -18.61 -14.20 -13.12
N GLY A 162 -18.01 -13.20 -12.45
CA GLY A 162 -17.64 -11.90 -13.00
C GLY A 162 -16.24 -11.86 -13.61
N ILE A 163 -15.63 -10.68 -13.60
CA ILE A 163 -14.32 -10.42 -14.18
C ILE A 163 -13.29 -10.23 -13.07
N VAL A 164 -12.15 -10.91 -13.21
CA VAL A 164 -10.93 -10.63 -12.47
C VAL A 164 -9.76 -10.64 -13.44
N ASP A 165 -8.97 -9.55 -13.46
CA ASP A 165 -7.88 -9.37 -14.42
C ASP A 165 -6.47 -9.58 -13.81
N SER A 166 -6.44 -10.01 -12.55
CA SER A 166 -5.23 -10.32 -11.78
C SER A 166 -5.41 -11.61 -10.99
N LEU A 167 -4.40 -11.98 -10.21
CA LEU A 167 -4.39 -13.24 -9.46
C LEU A 167 -5.52 -13.28 -8.43
N ALA A 168 -6.42 -14.26 -8.57
CA ALA A 168 -7.42 -14.63 -7.58
C ALA A 168 -6.95 -15.87 -6.81
N THR A 169 -6.94 -15.77 -5.48
CA THR A 169 -6.38 -16.83 -4.62
C THR A 169 -7.32 -17.24 -3.50
N SER A 170 -7.33 -18.54 -3.21
CA SER A 170 -8.05 -19.12 -2.08
C SER A 170 -7.16 -20.13 -1.36
N ILE A 171 -7.22 -20.16 -0.04
CA ILE A 171 -6.53 -21.17 0.78
C ILE A 171 -7.24 -22.53 0.73
N LYS A 172 -8.52 -22.55 0.35
CA LYS A 172 -9.35 -23.75 0.35
C LYS A 172 -9.05 -24.58 -0.89
N GLU A 173 -8.89 -25.89 -0.71
CA GLU A 173 -8.95 -26.85 -1.81
C GLU A 173 -10.40 -27.01 -2.26
N THR A 174 -11.30 -27.18 -1.28
CA THR A 174 -12.75 -27.18 -1.43
C THR A 174 -13.43 -26.42 -0.28
N TYR A 175 -14.66 -25.96 -0.51
CA TYR A 175 -15.53 -25.36 0.51
C TYR A 175 -16.99 -25.75 0.27
N ILE A 176 -17.84 -25.55 1.27
CA ILE A 176 -19.30 -25.72 1.13
C ILE A 176 -19.89 -24.40 0.63
N CYS A 177 -20.40 -24.42 -0.59
CA CYS A 177 -21.15 -23.33 -1.16
C CYS A 177 -22.60 -23.38 -0.66
N GLY A 178 -23.03 -22.35 0.07
CA GLY A 178 -24.38 -22.24 0.61
C GLY A 178 -25.35 -21.48 -0.29
N PRO A 179 -26.62 -21.31 0.16
CA PRO A 179 -27.66 -20.59 -0.56
C PRO A 179 -27.35 -19.12 -0.84
N GLU A 180 -26.55 -18.48 0.02
CA GLU A 180 -26.05 -17.10 -0.16
C GLU A 180 -25.23 -16.95 -1.45
N HIS A 181 -24.61 -18.03 -1.90
CA HIS A 181 -23.89 -18.12 -3.17
C HIS A 181 -24.66 -18.89 -4.24
N GLY A 182 -25.98 -19.01 -4.10
CA GLY A 182 -26.86 -19.66 -5.08
C GLY A 182 -26.70 -21.18 -5.18
N CYS A 183 -26.15 -21.84 -4.16
CA CYS A 183 -25.95 -23.30 -4.11
C CYS A 183 -26.89 -23.98 -3.11
N ALA A 184 -27.02 -25.30 -3.20
CA ALA A 184 -27.78 -26.11 -2.23
C ALA A 184 -26.85 -26.88 -1.26
N ASP A 185 -26.01 -26.15 -0.52
CA ASP A 185 -24.98 -26.70 0.41
C ASP A 185 -24.08 -27.74 -0.26
N GLU A 186 -23.48 -27.34 -1.38
CA GLU A 186 -22.70 -28.21 -2.26
C GLU A 186 -21.20 -28.04 -2.01
N GLU A 187 -20.44 -29.14 -2.04
CA GLU A 187 -18.97 -29.04 -2.05
C GLU A 187 -18.49 -28.54 -3.42
N LYS A 188 -17.71 -27.45 -3.41
CA LYS A 188 -17.12 -26.82 -4.59
C LYS A 188 -15.62 -26.64 -4.42
N PRO A 189 -14.85 -26.52 -5.52
CA PRO A 189 -13.44 -26.13 -5.45
C PRO A 189 -13.26 -24.76 -4.79
N GLY A 190 -12.08 -24.49 -4.24
CA GLY A 190 -11.77 -23.21 -3.59
C GLY A 190 -12.03 -21.97 -4.45
N ILE A 191 -11.83 -22.08 -5.77
CA ILE A 191 -12.32 -21.09 -6.74
C ILE A 191 -13.05 -21.82 -7.87
N TRP A 192 -14.24 -21.35 -8.22
CA TRP A 192 -15.05 -21.88 -9.31
C TRP A 192 -16.04 -20.82 -9.81
N GLY A 193 -16.62 -21.01 -10.99
CA GLY A 193 -17.63 -20.11 -11.55
C GLY A 193 -17.51 -20.01 -13.07
N ASP A 194 -18.29 -19.11 -13.66
CA ASP A 194 -18.35 -18.88 -15.11
C ASP A 194 -17.45 -17.71 -15.60
N GLY A 195 -16.59 -17.16 -14.74
CA GLY A 195 -15.73 -16.00 -15.02
C GLY A 195 -14.72 -16.20 -16.17
N GLU A 196 -14.23 -15.09 -16.72
CA GLU A 196 -13.58 -15.07 -18.04
C GLU A 196 -12.18 -15.70 -18.12
N ASP A 197 -11.39 -15.67 -17.04
CA ASP A 197 -10.00 -16.16 -17.04
C ASP A 197 -9.63 -17.06 -15.85
N PRO A 198 -10.01 -18.35 -15.89
CA PRO A 198 -9.62 -19.33 -14.87
C PRO A 198 -8.11 -19.56 -14.73
N ALA A 199 -7.28 -19.10 -15.68
CA ALA A 199 -5.82 -19.23 -15.56
C ALA A 199 -5.24 -18.31 -14.46
N LEU A 200 -6.00 -17.29 -14.05
CA LEU A 200 -5.66 -16.39 -12.96
C LEU A 200 -6.13 -16.92 -11.59
N TRP A 201 -6.79 -18.07 -11.55
CA TRP A 201 -7.28 -18.67 -10.30
C TRP A 201 -6.24 -19.64 -9.74
N SER A 202 -5.84 -19.44 -8.48
CA SER A 202 -4.86 -20.28 -7.79
C SER A 202 -5.39 -20.74 -6.44
N PHE A 203 -5.63 -22.05 -6.31
CA PHE A 203 -6.12 -22.68 -5.10
C PHE A 203 -5.81 -24.19 -5.09
N PRO A 204 -5.62 -24.82 -3.91
CA PRO A 204 -5.35 -24.14 -2.64
C PRO A 204 -3.96 -23.48 -2.65
N ILE A 205 -3.85 -22.30 -2.05
CA ILE A 205 -2.55 -21.75 -1.65
C ILE A 205 -2.21 -22.20 -0.22
N ALA A 206 -0.91 -22.30 0.08
CA ALA A 206 -0.45 -22.88 1.34
C ALA A 206 -0.60 -21.95 2.55
N ASP A 207 -0.53 -20.65 2.32
CA ASP A 207 -0.45 -19.64 3.38
C ASP A 207 -1.76 -18.86 3.44
N ALA A 208 -2.43 -18.94 4.58
CA ALA A 208 -3.55 -18.07 4.88
C ALA A 208 -3.06 -16.68 5.29
N ILE A 209 -3.82 -15.66 4.92
CA ILE A 209 -3.58 -14.32 5.43
C ILE A 209 -4.12 -14.27 6.84
N ASP A 210 -3.27 -13.97 7.81
CA ASP A 210 -3.66 -13.88 9.20
C ASP A 210 -4.40 -12.56 9.44
N PHE A 211 -5.73 -12.62 9.53
CA PHE A 211 -6.57 -11.45 9.80
C PHE A 211 -6.34 -10.87 11.20
N ASP A 212 -5.84 -11.68 12.16
CA ASP A 212 -5.44 -11.14 13.47
C ASP A 212 -4.23 -10.19 13.33
N SER A 213 -3.36 -10.41 12.33
CA SER A 213 -2.25 -9.49 12.02
C SER A 213 -2.68 -8.24 11.26
N ILE A 214 -3.94 -8.19 10.80
CA ILE A 214 -4.58 -7.01 10.18
C ILE A 214 -5.40 -6.23 11.24
N SER A 215 -5.33 -6.63 12.53
CA SER A 215 -6.04 -5.93 13.60
C SER A 215 -5.59 -4.48 13.72
N LEU A 216 -6.54 -3.56 13.80
CA LEU A 216 -6.25 -2.16 14.11
C LEU A 216 -6.02 -2.03 15.61
N ASP A 217 -5.01 -1.25 15.98
CA ASP A 217 -4.83 -0.84 17.37
C ASP A 217 -5.67 0.42 17.62
N PHE A 218 -6.97 0.22 17.87
CA PHE A 218 -7.87 1.34 18.13
C PHE A 218 -7.50 2.13 19.38
N GLU A 219 -6.82 1.53 20.37
CA GLU A 219 -6.36 2.22 21.59
C GLU A 219 -5.23 3.20 21.27
N ASP A 220 -4.26 2.79 20.47
CA ASP A 220 -3.20 3.66 19.95
C ASP A 220 -3.77 4.75 19.03
N MET A 221 -4.76 4.42 18.18
CA MET A 221 -5.40 5.39 17.29
C MET A 221 -6.23 6.43 18.05
N GLU A 222 -6.99 6.03 19.08
CA GLU A 222 -7.72 6.96 19.95
C GLU A 222 -6.75 7.89 20.69
N THR A 223 -5.67 7.32 21.23
CA THR A 223 -4.63 8.08 21.94
C THR A 223 -3.99 9.11 21.01
N ALA A 224 -3.58 8.71 19.81
CA ALA A 224 -3.00 9.62 18.82
C ALA A 224 -3.98 10.71 18.36
N ALA A 225 -5.27 10.37 18.24
CA ALA A 225 -6.32 11.34 17.94
C ALA A 225 -6.55 12.36 19.06
N GLY A 226 -6.36 11.96 20.32
CA GLY A 226 -6.44 12.85 21.48
C GLY A 226 -5.23 13.78 21.65
N GLU A 227 -4.06 13.41 21.14
CA GLU A 227 -2.82 14.19 21.25
C GLU A 227 -2.67 15.22 20.12
N ASP A 228 -2.53 14.76 18.88
CA ASP A 228 -2.22 15.59 17.70
C ASP A 228 -3.20 15.39 16.53
N GLY A 229 -4.24 14.57 16.73
CA GLY A 229 -5.29 14.31 15.75
C GLY A 229 -6.62 14.95 16.12
N ILE A 230 -7.72 14.29 15.75
CA ILE A 230 -9.07 14.75 16.09
C ILE A 230 -9.86 13.61 16.70
N LEU A 231 -10.25 13.78 17.96
CA LEU A 231 -11.09 12.84 18.70
C LEU A 231 -12.52 13.39 18.84
N PHE A 232 -13.49 12.64 18.34
CA PHE A 232 -14.91 12.82 18.64
C PHE A 232 -15.36 11.78 19.67
N ASP A 233 -15.14 12.10 20.94
CA ASP A 233 -15.57 11.30 22.08
C ASP A 233 -17.08 11.54 22.34
N ASN A 234 -17.91 10.56 21.95
CA ASN A 234 -19.34 10.48 22.18
C ASN A 234 -20.04 11.85 22.22
N ILE A 235 -20.19 12.46 21.04
CA ILE A 235 -20.68 13.84 20.92
C ILE A 235 -22.18 13.98 21.22
N GLY A 236 -22.83 12.84 21.50
CA GLY A 236 -24.26 12.68 21.68
C GLY A 236 -25.04 12.80 20.37
N GLY A 237 -26.30 12.35 20.37
CA GLY A 237 -27.14 12.34 19.17
C GLY A 237 -27.15 10.95 18.53
N LYS A 238 -26.95 10.89 17.21
CA LYS A 238 -26.91 9.64 16.43
C LYS A 238 -25.55 9.34 15.84
N GLY A 239 -24.57 10.22 16.03
CA GLY A 239 -23.19 10.06 15.59
C GLY A 239 -22.67 11.26 14.81
N VAL A 240 -21.59 11.05 14.05
CA VAL A 240 -20.82 12.11 13.37
C VAL A 240 -20.82 11.91 11.87
N HIS A 241 -21.12 12.94 11.11
CA HIS A 241 -20.93 12.94 9.66
C HIS A 241 -19.74 13.82 9.30
N ILE A 242 -18.73 13.24 8.66
CA ILE A 242 -17.51 13.89 8.21
C ILE A 242 -17.63 14.12 6.71
N VAL A 243 -17.69 15.39 6.30
CA VAL A 243 -17.74 15.80 4.90
C VAL A 243 -16.40 16.43 4.50
N PHE A 244 -15.65 15.79 3.62
CA PHE A 244 -14.39 16.30 3.12
C PHE A 244 -14.58 17.38 2.05
N ASN A 245 -13.74 18.40 2.09
CA ASN A 245 -13.76 19.54 1.17
C ASN A 245 -12.50 19.51 0.27
N SER A 246 -12.69 19.90 -1.00
CA SER A 246 -11.61 19.96 -2.00
C SER A 246 -10.42 20.87 -1.65
N ASP A 247 -10.56 21.76 -0.65
CA ASP A 247 -9.52 22.68 -0.21
C ASP A 247 -8.60 22.10 0.88
N GLY A 248 -8.70 20.80 1.17
CA GLY A 248 -7.87 20.12 2.18
C GLY A 248 -8.40 20.31 3.61
N THR A 249 -9.71 20.56 3.73
CA THR A 249 -10.41 20.68 5.01
C THR A 249 -11.56 19.68 5.08
N PHE A 250 -12.21 19.59 6.23
CA PHE A 250 -13.47 18.86 6.39
C PHE A 250 -14.46 19.66 7.25
N THR A 251 -15.73 19.32 7.14
CA THR A 251 -16.77 19.80 8.04
C THR A 251 -17.38 18.61 8.77
N ALA A 252 -17.45 18.68 10.10
CA ALA A 252 -18.13 17.67 10.91
C ALA A 252 -19.52 18.14 11.31
N TYR A 253 -20.48 17.23 11.16
CA TYR A 253 -21.87 17.42 11.57
C TYR A 253 -22.21 16.41 12.66
N LYS A 254 -22.94 16.88 13.68
CA LYS A 254 -23.63 16.01 14.60
C LYS A 254 -24.93 15.58 13.96
N VAL A 255 -25.11 14.26 13.78
CA VAL A 255 -26.37 13.71 13.31
C VAL A 255 -27.40 13.77 14.42
N THR A 256 -28.47 14.53 14.20
CA THR A 256 -29.52 14.79 15.22
C THR A 256 -30.70 13.84 15.08
N SER A 257 -30.96 13.35 13.87
CA SER A 257 -31.97 12.31 13.62
C SER A 257 -31.70 11.60 12.31
N LEU A 258 -32.04 10.31 12.28
CA LEU A 258 -32.01 9.46 11.10
C LEU A 258 -33.38 9.44 10.41
N GLN A 259 -33.44 8.85 9.21
CA GLN A 259 -34.69 8.55 8.53
C GLN A 259 -35.53 7.54 9.34
N SER A 260 -36.75 7.29 8.87
CA SER A 260 -37.58 6.24 9.48
C SER A 260 -36.94 4.87 9.24
N ASN A 261 -36.92 4.03 10.28
CA ASN A 261 -36.40 2.67 10.18
C ASN A 261 -37.01 1.92 8.99
N VAL A 262 -36.14 1.17 8.32
CA VAL A 262 -36.45 0.32 7.18
C VAL A 262 -36.09 -1.12 7.51
N TRP A 263 -36.76 -2.06 6.85
CA TRP A 263 -36.42 -3.48 6.90
C TRP A 263 -35.25 -3.75 5.95
N GLY A 264 -34.13 -4.19 6.51
CA GLY A 264 -32.98 -4.70 5.79
C GLY A 264 -32.66 -6.12 6.22
N HIS A 265 -31.86 -6.83 5.44
CA HIS A 265 -31.22 -8.06 5.88
C HIS A 265 -29.71 -7.91 5.74
N ASP A 266 -29.00 -8.11 6.84
CA ASP A 266 -27.55 -7.92 7.00
C ASP A 266 -26.72 -9.14 6.52
N GLY A 267 -27.39 -10.15 5.94
CA GLY A 267 -26.76 -11.42 5.55
C GLY A 267 -26.90 -12.53 6.59
N THR A 268 -27.17 -12.17 7.83
CA THR A 268 -27.44 -13.11 8.93
C THR A 268 -28.90 -13.05 9.39
N SER A 269 -29.48 -11.85 9.48
CA SER A 269 -30.76 -11.58 10.11
C SER A 269 -31.51 -10.42 9.48
N TRP A 270 -32.83 -10.40 9.67
CA TRP A 270 -33.66 -9.25 9.32
C TRP A 270 -33.58 -8.18 10.41
N THR A 271 -33.15 -6.98 10.04
CA THR A 271 -33.01 -5.82 10.91
C THR A 271 -34.06 -4.76 10.58
N TYR A 272 -34.44 -3.96 11.57
CA TYR A 272 -35.38 -2.83 11.40
C TYR A 272 -34.79 -1.55 11.97
N GLU A 273 -33.93 -0.91 11.19
CA GLU A 273 -33.07 0.22 11.59
C GLU A 273 -32.95 1.26 10.48
N SER A 274 -32.21 2.34 10.73
CA SER A 274 -31.99 3.41 9.74
C SER A 274 -30.54 3.82 9.78
N ASN A 275 -29.88 3.77 8.62
CA ASN A 275 -28.50 4.23 8.45
C ASN A 275 -28.45 5.55 7.66
N ASP A 276 -29.59 6.03 7.15
CA ASP A 276 -29.66 7.28 6.39
C ASP A 276 -29.89 8.51 7.29
N ILE A 277 -29.12 9.57 7.03
CA ILE A 277 -29.25 10.85 7.73
C ILE A 277 -30.56 11.54 7.33
N LYS A 278 -31.24 12.16 8.32
CA LYS A 278 -32.40 13.02 8.09
C LYS A 278 -32.16 14.47 8.47
N ASN A 279 -31.57 14.70 9.64
CA ASN A 279 -31.23 16.04 10.11
C ASN A 279 -29.88 15.99 10.83
N GLU A 280 -29.08 16.99 10.57
CA GLU A 280 -27.77 17.17 11.18
C GLU A 280 -27.50 18.65 11.45
N THR A 281 -26.54 18.92 12.32
CA THR A 281 -26.11 20.29 12.64
C THR A 281 -24.59 20.32 12.73
N THR A 282 -23.96 21.34 12.16
CA THR A 282 -22.51 21.53 12.23
C THR A 282 -22.01 21.49 13.66
N ILE A 283 -20.91 20.78 13.91
CA ILE A 283 -20.21 20.79 15.19
C ILE A 283 -19.40 22.09 15.29
N SER A 284 -19.60 22.85 16.36
CA SER A 284 -18.89 24.12 16.56
C SER A 284 -17.37 23.87 16.61
N GLY A 285 -16.62 24.60 15.79
CA GLY A 285 -15.17 24.44 15.67
C GLY A 285 -14.72 23.54 14.51
N TYR A 286 -15.62 22.74 13.95
CA TYR A 286 -15.31 21.80 12.87
C TYR A 286 -16.03 22.15 11.56
N VAL A 287 -15.99 23.42 11.17
CA VAL A 287 -16.50 23.90 9.87
C VAL A 287 -15.32 24.33 9.03
N ASN A 288 -15.09 23.66 7.89
CA ASN A 288 -13.88 23.81 7.07
C ASN A 288 -12.60 23.73 7.92
N HIS A 289 -12.56 22.75 8.82
CA HIS A 289 -11.42 22.48 9.68
C HIS A 289 -10.33 21.77 8.89
N ALA A 290 -9.07 22.18 9.07
CA ALA A 290 -7.96 21.51 8.40
C ALA A 290 -7.89 20.02 8.79
N LEU A 291 -7.41 19.18 7.86
CA LEU A 291 -7.06 17.80 8.20
C LEU A 291 -5.97 17.81 9.31
N PRO A 292 -6.02 16.87 10.25
CA PRO A 292 -4.99 16.76 11.29
C PRO A 292 -3.63 16.41 10.70
N ASP A 293 -2.55 16.95 11.26
CA ASP A 293 -1.18 16.74 10.75
C ASP A 293 -0.74 15.27 10.87
N ASN A 294 -1.16 14.58 11.94
CA ASN A 294 -0.92 13.14 12.10
C ASN A 294 -1.88 12.27 11.26
N GLY A 295 -2.88 12.88 10.61
CA GLY A 295 -3.77 12.21 9.68
C GLY A 295 -4.84 11.31 10.30
N ILE A 296 -5.12 11.36 11.62
CA ILE A 296 -6.18 10.54 12.24
C ILE A 296 -7.37 11.38 12.75
N ILE A 297 -8.57 10.96 12.33
CA ILE A 297 -9.84 11.36 12.92
C ILE A 297 -10.47 10.12 13.54
N PHE A 298 -10.54 10.07 14.87
CA PHE A 298 -11.15 8.97 15.61
C PHE A 298 -12.53 9.37 16.13
N VAL A 299 -13.51 8.47 16.00
CA VAL A 299 -14.90 8.70 16.38
C VAL A 299 -15.40 7.56 17.25
N ASP A 300 -15.69 7.83 18.52
CA ASP A 300 -16.47 6.91 19.36
C ASP A 300 -17.97 7.18 19.22
N ASP A 301 -18.47 6.95 18.01
CA ASP A 301 -19.87 7.09 17.64
C ASP A 301 -20.07 6.51 16.23
N GLN A 302 -21.32 6.27 15.86
CA GLN A 302 -21.65 5.92 14.47
C GLN A 302 -21.14 7.02 13.53
N THR A 303 -20.47 6.65 12.44
CA THR A 303 -19.84 7.64 11.57
C THR A 303 -20.37 7.56 10.14
N TRP A 304 -20.53 8.72 9.51
CA TRP A 304 -20.79 8.86 8.08
C TRP A 304 -19.63 9.58 7.41
N VAL A 305 -19.27 9.19 6.19
CA VAL A 305 -18.17 9.78 5.45
C VAL A 305 -18.59 10.07 4.01
N SER A 306 -18.35 11.30 3.56
CA SER A 306 -18.61 11.74 2.19
C SER A 306 -17.67 12.89 1.77
N GLY A 307 -17.69 13.27 0.50
CA GLY A 307 -17.06 14.49 -0.02
C GLY A 307 -15.77 14.26 -0.81
N GLN A 308 -14.95 15.31 -0.90
CA GLN A 308 -13.72 15.31 -1.70
C GLN A 308 -12.48 15.42 -0.82
N VAL A 309 -11.64 14.39 -0.83
CA VAL A 309 -10.43 14.29 -0.01
C VAL A 309 -9.26 14.94 -0.74
N ASN A 310 -8.59 15.88 -0.09
CA ASN A 310 -7.37 16.51 -0.56
C ASN A 310 -6.31 16.45 0.56
N GLY A 311 -5.44 15.46 0.50
CA GLY A 311 -4.49 15.15 1.57
C GLY A 311 -4.58 13.69 2.02
N ARG A 312 -3.89 13.38 3.12
CA ARG A 312 -3.78 12.01 3.65
C ARG A 312 -4.44 11.95 5.02
N VAL A 313 -5.50 11.15 5.15
CA VAL A 313 -6.27 11.06 6.40
C VAL A 313 -6.90 9.68 6.56
N THR A 314 -7.12 9.28 7.80
CA THR A 314 -7.86 8.09 8.19
C THR A 314 -9.01 8.50 9.11
N VAL A 315 -10.19 7.98 8.81
CA VAL A 315 -11.35 8.03 9.69
C VAL A 315 -11.52 6.66 10.32
N ALA A 316 -11.39 6.60 11.64
CA ALA A 316 -11.56 5.39 12.42
C ALA A 316 -12.78 5.53 13.33
N ALA A 317 -13.62 4.49 13.39
CA ALA A 317 -14.77 4.45 14.28
C ALA A 317 -14.72 3.19 15.14
N ALA A 318 -14.60 3.37 16.45
CA ALA A 318 -14.54 2.30 17.43
C ALA A 318 -15.02 2.79 18.81
N HIS A 319 -15.54 1.89 19.63
CA HIS A 319 -15.83 2.17 21.04
C HIS A 319 -14.84 1.43 21.94
N LEU A 320 -14.27 2.17 22.89
CA LEU A 320 -13.30 1.65 23.84
C LEU A 320 -13.74 1.88 25.30
N PRO A 321 -13.43 0.93 26.21
CA PRO A 321 -12.72 -0.33 25.95
C PRO A 321 -13.59 -1.36 25.23
N GLU A 322 -12.99 -2.21 24.39
CA GLU A 322 -13.71 -3.25 23.63
C GLU A 322 -14.53 -4.20 24.51
N SER A 323 -14.17 -4.33 25.80
CA SER A 323 -14.89 -5.13 26.78
C SER A 323 -16.34 -4.72 27.00
N ASP A 324 -16.72 -3.51 26.57
CA ASP A 324 -18.09 -3.01 26.70
C ASP A 324 -19.04 -3.66 25.69
N GLY A 325 -18.50 -4.35 24.66
CA GLY A 325 -19.28 -5.09 23.66
C GLY A 325 -20.16 -4.20 22.79
N ILE A 326 -19.84 -2.92 22.73
CA ILE A 326 -20.44 -1.94 21.84
C ILE A 326 -19.49 -1.78 20.67
N THR A 327 -20.00 -1.88 19.45
CA THR A 327 -19.24 -1.70 18.22
C THR A 327 -19.63 -0.40 17.52
N ARG A 328 -18.80 0.01 16.56
CA ARG A 328 -19.03 1.18 15.71
C ARG A 328 -18.84 0.82 14.25
N ASP A 329 -19.79 1.29 13.44
CA ASP A 329 -19.75 1.13 11.99
C ASP A 329 -19.37 2.47 11.35
N ILE A 330 -18.95 2.41 10.08
CA ILE A 330 -18.84 3.58 9.22
C ILE A 330 -19.79 3.43 8.04
N ILE A 331 -20.54 4.49 7.73
CA ILE A 331 -21.52 4.52 6.65
C ILE A 331 -21.02 5.44 5.54
N ILE A 332 -21.08 4.96 4.31
CA ILE A 332 -20.78 5.74 3.11
C ILE A 332 -22.11 6.10 2.46
N ASP A 333 -22.61 7.30 2.74
CA ASP A 333 -23.94 7.76 2.32
C ASP A 333 -23.95 8.60 1.03
N ASP A 334 -22.80 9.08 0.57
CA ASP A 334 -22.61 9.80 -0.69
C ASP A 334 -21.19 9.55 -1.24
N ASP A 335 -20.88 10.11 -2.40
CA ASP A 335 -19.57 9.96 -3.05
C ASP A 335 -18.40 10.38 -2.13
N VAL A 336 -17.33 9.59 -2.16
CA VAL A 336 -16.03 9.89 -1.56
C VAL A 336 -15.00 9.86 -2.67
N THR A 337 -14.40 11.00 -3.02
CA THR A 337 -13.49 11.10 -4.18
C THR A 337 -12.19 11.81 -3.86
N TYR A 338 -11.11 11.50 -4.58
CA TYR A 338 -9.83 12.21 -4.46
C TYR A 338 -9.80 13.48 -5.30
N TYR A 339 -9.24 14.55 -4.73
CA TYR A 339 -9.10 15.85 -5.38
C TYR A 339 -7.63 16.20 -5.66
N PRO A 340 -7.30 16.78 -6.84
CA PRO A 340 -8.18 16.97 -8.00
C PRO A 340 -8.52 15.68 -8.76
N ASP A 341 -7.77 14.60 -8.52
CA ASP A 341 -7.96 13.28 -9.12
C ASP A 341 -7.17 12.21 -8.34
N ARG A 342 -7.28 10.95 -8.77
CA ARG A 342 -6.58 9.80 -8.17
C ARG A 342 -5.04 9.86 -8.24
N ALA A 343 -4.46 10.71 -9.10
CA ALA A 343 -3.00 10.90 -9.20
C ALA A 343 -2.47 12.01 -8.28
N SER A 344 -3.35 12.64 -7.48
CA SER A 344 -3.02 13.75 -6.57
C SER A 344 -2.12 13.35 -5.39
N GLY A 345 -2.07 12.05 -5.05
CA GLY A 345 -1.45 11.55 -3.83
C GLY A 345 -2.31 11.69 -2.57
N SER A 346 -3.59 12.10 -2.73
CA SER A 346 -4.58 12.05 -1.66
C SER A 346 -4.89 10.60 -1.31
N VAL A 347 -5.16 10.33 -0.02
CA VAL A 347 -5.54 9.00 0.45
C VAL A 347 -6.52 9.12 1.60
N LEU A 348 -7.52 8.23 1.61
CA LEU A 348 -8.45 8.05 2.71
C LEU A 348 -8.40 6.62 3.23
N GLY A 349 -8.15 6.46 4.52
CA GLY A 349 -8.43 5.23 5.25
C GLY A 349 -9.82 5.30 5.88
N VAL A 350 -10.66 4.28 5.68
CA VAL A 350 -11.94 4.13 6.37
C VAL A 350 -11.88 2.83 7.16
N MET A 351 -11.80 2.97 8.48
CA MET A 351 -11.49 1.88 9.40
C MET A 351 -12.60 1.74 10.44
N ALA A 352 -13.44 0.73 10.27
CA ALA A 352 -14.55 0.45 11.18
C ALA A 352 -14.20 -0.71 12.12
N GLN A 353 -14.58 -0.59 13.38
CA GLN A 353 -14.46 -1.68 14.35
C GLN A 353 -15.27 -2.90 13.92
N GLU A 354 -16.47 -2.69 13.38
CA GLU A 354 -17.36 -3.76 12.92
C GLU A 354 -17.63 -3.64 11.42
N ASP A 355 -18.63 -2.85 10.99
CA ASP A 355 -19.09 -2.84 9.61
C ASP A 355 -18.77 -1.53 8.85
N ILE A 356 -18.59 -1.64 7.53
CA ILE A 356 -18.68 -0.52 6.59
C ILE A 356 -19.91 -0.71 5.70
N LEU A 357 -20.86 0.22 5.79
CA LEU A 357 -22.18 0.07 5.20
C LEU A 357 -22.49 1.13 4.14
N VAL A 358 -23.18 0.72 3.08
CA VAL A 358 -23.84 1.64 2.13
C VAL A 358 -25.35 1.60 2.37
N PRO A 359 -26.00 2.73 2.73
CA PRO A 359 -27.38 2.73 3.19
C PRO A 359 -28.41 2.68 2.03
N LEU A 360 -29.71 2.69 2.36
CA LEU A 360 -30.79 2.54 1.38
C LEU A 360 -30.84 3.72 0.38
N TYR A 361 -30.74 4.95 0.89
CA TYR A 361 -30.88 6.18 0.11
C TYR A 361 -29.55 6.71 -0.46
N ALA A 362 -28.48 5.91 -0.43
CA ALA A 362 -27.25 6.21 -1.14
C ALA A 362 -27.51 6.48 -2.65
N PRO A 363 -26.63 7.23 -3.33
CA PRO A 363 -26.73 7.50 -4.77
C PRO A 363 -26.93 6.25 -5.64
N ALA A 364 -27.54 6.44 -6.82
CA ALA A 364 -27.69 5.36 -7.80
C ALA A 364 -26.35 4.97 -8.45
N ASP A 365 -25.46 5.96 -8.60
CA ASP A 365 -24.09 5.80 -9.04
C ASP A 365 -23.22 6.33 -7.89
N LEU A 366 -22.44 5.47 -7.25
CA LEU A 366 -21.63 5.78 -6.07
C LEU A 366 -20.15 5.53 -6.36
N VAL A 367 -19.30 6.52 -6.07
CA VAL A 367 -17.85 6.41 -6.20
C VAL A 367 -17.21 6.50 -4.81
N VAL A 368 -16.33 5.54 -4.50
CA VAL A 368 -15.64 5.45 -3.22
C VAL A 368 -14.13 5.27 -3.46
N ASP A 369 -13.40 6.37 -3.43
CA ASP A 369 -11.94 6.40 -3.41
C ASP A 369 -11.45 6.29 -1.96
N ALA A 370 -11.18 5.07 -1.48
CA ALA A 370 -10.73 4.81 -0.12
C ALA A 370 -10.10 3.42 0.05
N ALA A 371 -9.23 3.29 1.05
CA ALA A 371 -8.86 2.01 1.65
C ALA A 371 -9.87 1.66 2.75
N LEU A 372 -10.75 0.70 2.47
CA LEU A 372 -11.83 0.25 3.34
C LEU A 372 -11.36 -0.95 4.17
N LEU A 373 -11.52 -0.89 5.49
CA LEU A 373 -11.19 -1.99 6.40
C LEU A 373 -12.27 -2.09 7.49
N GLY A 374 -13.10 -3.13 7.39
CA GLY A 374 -13.98 -3.57 8.48
C GLY A 374 -13.28 -4.68 9.27
N GLN A 375 -12.85 -4.39 10.49
CA GLN A 375 -11.94 -5.29 11.24
C GLN A 375 -12.62 -6.58 11.66
N ASN A 376 -13.83 -6.48 12.22
CA ASN A 376 -14.54 -7.64 12.75
C ASN A 376 -15.70 -8.09 11.87
N GLY A 377 -16.26 -7.17 11.06
CA GLY A 377 -17.50 -7.40 10.33
C GLY A 377 -17.38 -7.27 8.82
N GLN A 378 -18.45 -6.72 8.24
CA GLN A 378 -18.85 -6.79 6.85
C GLN A 378 -18.60 -5.46 6.14
N VAL A 379 -18.26 -5.53 4.86
CA VAL A 379 -18.27 -4.36 3.97
C VAL A 379 -19.38 -4.58 2.98
N MET A 380 -20.53 -3.93 3.15
CA MET A 380 -21.72 -4.35 2.42
C MET A 380 -22.79 -3.28 2.25
N ARG A 381 -23.78 -3.63 1.43
CA ARG A 381 -25.11 -3.03 1.43
C ARG A 381 -26.13 -4.08 1.85
N TYR A 382 -26.99 -3.77 2.82
CA TYR A 382 -28.07 -4.68 3.20
C TYR A 382 -28.99 -5.03 2.02
N TYR A 383 -29.63 -6.19 2.12
CA TYR A 383 -30.74 -6.51 1.24
C TYR A 383 -31.97 -5.68 1.63
N TYR A 384 -32.36 -4.77 0.74
CA TYR A 384 -33.56 -3.97 0.88
C TYR A 384 -34.62 -4.44 -0.13
N PRO A 385 -35.73 -5.07 0.30
CA PRO A 385 -36.71 -5.63 -0.62
C PRO A 385 -37.36 -4.56 -1.51
N ALA A 386 -37.31 -4.76 -2.82
CA ALA A 386 -37.99 -3.90 -3.79
C ALA A 386 -39.51 -3.81 -3.56
N SER A 387 -40.13 -4.79 -2.89
CA SER A 387 -41.54 -4.74 -2.49
C SER A 387 -41.85 -3.64 -1.47
N TYR A 388 -40.86 -3.26 -0.66
CA TYR A 388 -40.97 -2.19 0.33
C TYR A 388 -40.36 -0.88 -0.17
N TYR A 389 -39.27 -0.97 -0.95
CA TYR A 389 -38.47 0.18 -1.39
C TYR A 389 -38.27 0.19 -2.91
N PRO A 390 -39.34 0.28 -3.72
CA PRO A 390 -39.26 0.07 -5.17
C PRO A 390 -38.40 1.11 -5.92
N ALA A 391 -38.17 2.29 -5.33
CA ALA A 391 -37.35 3.35 -5.93
C ALA A 391 -35.86 3.24 -5.57
N ASP A 392 -35.53 2.55 -4.48
CA ASP A 392 -34.20 2.61 -3.84
C ASP A 392 -33.58 1.23 -3.61
N ALA A 393 -34.33 0.15 -3.76
CA ALA A 393 -33.81 -1.21 -3.58
C ALA A 393 -32.69 -1.52 -4.57
N VAL A 394 -32.88 -1.19 -5.85
CA VAL A 394 -31.93 -1.43 -6.94
C VAL A 394 -31.30 -0.12 -7.39
N LYS A 395 -29.97 -0.10 -7.45
CA LYS A 395 -29.11 1.03 -7.84
C LYS A 395 -28.33 0.67 -9.11
N THR A 396 -27.67 1.64 -9.74
CA THR A 396 -27.02 1.46 -11.05
C THR A 396 -25.60 0.92 -10.92
N HIS A 397 -24.72 1.66 -10.25
CA HIS A 397 -23.28 1.37 -10.24
C HIS A 397 -22.62 1.76 -8.93
N ILE A 398 -21.68 0.95 -8.45
CA ILE A 398 -20.74 1.33 -7.40
C ILE A 398 -19.31 1.07 -7.87
N GLU A 399 -18.46 2.07 -7.74
CA GLU A 399 -17.02 1.98 -8.02
C GLU A 399 -16.24 2.20 -6.73
N THR A 400 -15.35 1.28 -6.39
CA THR A 400 -14.36 1.46 -5.33
C THR A 400 -12.97 1.59 -5.95
N TYR A 401 -12.15 2.49 -5.43
CA TYR A 401 -10.74 2.65 -5.80
C TYR A 401 -9.87 2.69 -4.54
N GLY A 402 -8.98 1.72 -4.40
CA GLY A 402 -8.17 1.54 -3.20
C GLY A 402 -7.98 0.07 -2.86
N THR A 403 -8.33 -0.29 -1.63
CA THR A 403 -8.39 -1.67 -1.14
C THR A 403 -9.69 -1.87 -0.38
N LEU A 404 -10.24 -3.08 -0.44
CA LEU A 404 -11.38 -3.50 0.35
C LEU A 404 -10.97 -4.72 1.18
N VAL A 405 -10.98 -4.54 2.51
CA VAL A 405 -10.65 -5.57 3.49
C VAL A 405 -11.87 -5.81 4.39
N THR A 406 -12.30 -7.06 4.48
CA THR A 406 -13.48 -7.45 5.28
C THR A 406 -13.27 -8.80 5.94
N ASN A 407 -13.60 -8.90 7.23
CA ASN A 407 -13.46 -10.15 7.97
C ASN A 407 -14.65 -11.10 7.74
N ASP A 408 -15.82 -10.57 7.40
CA ASP A 408 -17.01 -11.37 7.15
C ASP A 408 -17.57 -11.17 5.72
N LEU A 409 -18.87 -11.37 5.52
CA LEU A 409 -19.55 -11.24 4.25
C LEU A 409 -19.29 -9.86 3.61
N TRP A 410 -19.01 -9.88 2.31
CA TRP A 410 -19.08 -8.70 1.46
C TRP A 410 -20.16 -8.89 0.40
N THR A 411 -20.95 -7.85 0.17
CA THR A 411 -21.79 -7.76 -1.02
C THR A 411 -22.31 -6.35 -1.25
N TRP A 412 -22.29 -5.92 -2.51
CA TRP A 412 -23.01 -4.73 -2.97
C TRP A 412 -24.37 -5.05 -3.62
N SER A 413 -24.62 -6.34 -3.90
CA SER A 413 -25.62 -6.81 -4.85
C SER A 413 -26.26 -8.11 -4.37
N TRP A 414 -27.58 -8.13 -4.23
CA TRP A 414 -28.35 -9.30 -3.82
C TRP A 414 -29.13 -9.83 -5.00
N VAL A 415 -29.04 -11.15 -5.22
CA VAL A 415 -29.72 -11.81 -6.33
C VAL A 415 -30.74 -12.83 -5.84
N ASP A 416 -31.74 -13.10 -6.68
CA ASP A 416 -32.66 -14.22 -6.47
C ASP A 416 -32.07 -15.55 -6.95
N GLY A 417 -32.83 -16.64 -6.80
CA GLY A 417 -32.41 -17.97 -7.25
C GLY A 417 -32.23 -18.13 -8.77
N SER A 418 -32.54 -17.10 -9.58
CA SER A 418 -32.25 -17.04 -11.01
C SER A 418 -30.97 -16.26 -11.34
N GLY A 419 -30.31 -15.67 -10.33
CA GLY A 419 -29.18 -14.77 -10.50
C GLY A 419 -29.59 -13.35 -10.90
N THR A 420 -30.88 -13.00 -10.79
CA THR A 420 -31.35 -11.63 -11.10
C THR A 420 -31.16 -10.74 -9.88
N ILE A 421 -30.54 -9.57 -10.05
CA ILE A 421 -30.36 -8.57 -9.00
C ILE A 421 -31.72 -8.04 -8.53
N ILE A 422 -32.03 -8.25 -7.25
CA ILE A 422 -33.28 -7.87 -6.58
C ILE A 422 -33.11 -6.73 -5.56
N SER A 423 -31.87 -6.40 -5.20
CA SER A 423 -31.46 -5.26 -4.39
C SER A 423 -29.96 -5.02 -4.58
N GLY A 424 -29.49 -3.80 -4.36
CA GLY A 424 -28.08 -3.45 -4.48
C GLY A 424 -27.76 -2.83 -5.83
N TYR A 425 -26.48 -2.76 -6.15
CA TYR A 425 -25.99 -2.15 -7.38
C TYR A 425 -26.02 -3.15 -8.54
N GLN A 426 -26.40 -2.70 -9.74
CA GLN A 426 -26.48 -3.58 -10.91
C GLN A 426 -25.11 -3.96 -11.46
N THR A 427 -24.14 -3.07 -11.29
CA THR A 427 -22.75 -3.26 -11.70
C THR A 427 -21.83 -2.78 -10.59
N THR A 428 -20.72 -3.49 -10.38
CA THR A 428 -19.73 -3.14 -9.36
C THR A 428 -18.34 -3.20 -9.97
N SER A 429 -17.48 -2.26 -9.61
CA SER A 429 -16.07 -2.24 -10.03
C SER A 429 -15.19 -1.97 -8.82
N THR A 430 -14.28 -2.91 -8.52
CA THR A 430 -13.29 -2.79 -7.45
C THR A 430 -11.92 -2.57 -8.10
N ASN A 431 -11.36 -1.38 -7.93
CA ASN A 431 -10.12 -0.97 -8.58
C ASN A 431 -9.00 -0.83 -7.56
N TYR A 432 -7.88 -1.49 -7.82
CA TYR A 432 -6.69 -1.38 -6.98
C TYR A 432 -6.00 -0.03 -7.14
N ASP A 433 -5.64 0.59 -6.02
CA ASP A 433 -4.73 1.74 -6.00
C ASP A 433 -3.28 1.28 -5.71
N PRO A 434 -2.39 1.29 -6.71
CA PRO A 434 -1.00 0.83 -6.55
C PRO A 434 -0.16 1.71 -5.64
N ASP A 435 -0.56 2.95 -5.38
CA ASP A 435 0.20 3.85 -4.52
C ASP A 435 0.09 3.41 -3.04
N LEU A 436 -0.94 2.66 -2.67
CA LEU A 436 -1.16 2.21 -1.28
C LEU A 436 -0.15 1.16 -0.83
N TYR A 437 0.56 0.48 -1.74
CA TYR A 437 1.48 -0.60 -1.40
C TYR A 437 2.62 -0.17 -0.48
N TYR A 438 3.18 1.02 -0.73
CA TYR A 438 4.24 1.62 0.10
C TYR A 438 3.88 3.00 0.64
N ALA A 439 2.70 3.51 0.29
CA ALA A 439 2.15 4.75 0.83
C ALA A 439 0.68 4.53 1.21
N PRO A 440 0.39 3.66 2.21
CA PRO A 440 -0.98 3.42 2.66
C PRO A 440 -1.54 4.66 3.40
N PRO A 441 -2.85 4.67 3.73
CA PRO A 441 -3.39 5.69 4.62
C PRO A 441 -2.67 5.71 5.98
N PRO A 442 -2.65 6.85 6.70
CA PRO A 442 -2.15 6.92 8.07
C PRO A 442 -2.75 5.80 8.94
N TYR A 443 -1.95 5.15 9.78
CA TYR A 443 -2.39 4.07 10.68
C TYR A 443 -2.91 2.78 9.99
N PHE A 444 -2.85 2.67 8.67
CA PHE A 444 -3.28 1.45 7.99
C PHE A 444 -2.28 0.31 8.21
N PRO A 445 -2.74 -0.95 8.42
CA PRO A 445 -1.86 -2.07 8.70
C PRO A 445 -0.77 -2.31 7.64
N THR A 446 0.45 -2.53 8.12
CA THR A 446 1.62 -2.87 7.29
C THR A 446 2.22 -4.19 7.73
N GLN A 447 2.91 -4.86 6.80
CA GLN A 447 3.70 -6.04 7.11
C GLN A 447 4.92 -5.63 7.94
N ASP A 448 5.38 -6.52 8.83
CA ASP A 448 6.47 -6.22 9.75
C ASP A 448 7.81 -5.99 9.04
N ASP A 449 8.05 -6.73 7.96
CA ASP A 449 9.35 -6.82 7.29
C ASP A 449 9.54 -5.80 6.17
N TYR A 450 10.74 -5.20 6.14
CA TYR A 450 11.18 -4.39 5.00
C TYR A 450 11.47 -5.25 3.77
N THR A 451 10.80 -4.92 2.67
CA THR A 451 11.04 -5.53 1.36
C THR A 451 11.95 -4.67 0.50
N PHE A 452 12.78 -5.31 -0.33
CA PHE A 452 13.66 -4.62 -1.26
C PHE A 452 12.86 -3.97 -2.39
N ILE A 453 13.10 -2.69 -2.65
CA ILE A 453 12.44 -1.94 -3.74
C ILE A 453 13.41 -1.73 -4.90
N SER A 454 14.58 -1.14 -4.63
CA SER A 454 15.51 -0.76 -5.69
C SER A 454 16.95 -0.68 -5.21
N TRP A 455 17.87 -0.89 -6.14
CA TRP A 455 19.31 -0.69 -5.99
C TRP A 455 19.75 0.19 -7.15
N GLU A 456 20.40 1.30 -6.86
CA GLU A 456 20.97 2.17 -7.89
C GLU A 456 22.30 2.76 -7.42
N GLU A 457 23.23 2.86 -8.36
CA GLU A 457 24.44 3.63 -8.13
C GLU A 457 24.18 5.11 -8.43
N VAL A 458 24.50 5.96 -7.46
CA VAL A 458 24.32 7.40 -7.58
C VAL A 458 25.67 8.02 -7.93
N ASN A 459 25.77 8.58 -9.14
CA ASN A 459 26.93 9.37 -9.53
C ASN A 459 26.81 10.75 -8.86
N GLN A 460 27.72 11.05 -7.92
CA GLN A 460 27.91 12.41 -7.41
C GLN A 460 28.89 13.22 -8.28
#